data_AF-A0A139QLQ7-F1
#
_entry.id   AF-A0A139QLQ7-F1
#
_cell.length_a   1.000
_cell.length_b   1.000
_cell.length_c   1.000
_cell.angle_alpha   90.00
_cell.angle_beta   90.00
_cell.angle_gamma   90.00
#
_symmetry.space_group_name_H-M   'P 1'
#
loop_
_entity.id
_entity.type
_entity.pdbx_description
1 polymer ?
#
loop_
_entity_poly.entity_id
_entity_poly.type
_entity_poly.pdbx_seq_one_letter_code
_entity_poly.pdbx_strand_id
1 'polypeptide(L)'
;MYADLDFKHPEVIKNIYDWADWFVQTTGIAGFRLDAIKHIDSFFMGNFIRDMKLKYGDDFYVFGEFWNGDEQSNNDYLENTDYRFDLVDVRLHQNLFEASQEMEAYDLRTIFDQTLVKNCPDSAVTFVDNHDTQRGQALESTIAEWFKPAAYALILLRQTGLPCIFYGDYYGISGEFAQENFKKEIDQLLQLRQTAVYGQEEDYFDDPNCIAWTCLGDDEHPTALTILISNADAASKRLFVGEKWANHIFTDALENNQTEVTIDVQGYGVFPVNEKSVSAWMPNH
;
A
#
# COMPACT_ATOMS: atom_id res chain seq x y z
N MET A 1 28.36 -14.33 -3.37
CA MET A 1 27.73 -15.44 -2.63
C MET A 1 28.41 -15.49 -1.28
N TYR A 2 27.68 -15.23 -0.21
CA TYR A 2 28.20 -15.26 1.17
C TYR A 2 28.07 -16.68 1.75
N ALA A 3 28.18 -16.85 3.06
CA ALA A 3 27.98 -18.14 3.73
C ALA A 3 26.54 -18.27 4.22
N ASP A 4 25.86 -19.33 3.78
CA ASP A 4 24.49 -19.65 4.21
C ASP A 4 24.46 -20.21 5.63
N LEU A 5 23.48 -19.80 6.44
CA LEU A 5 23.38 -20.21 7.83
C LEU A 5 22.63 -21.54 7.96
N ASP A 6 23.18 -22.47 8.74
CA ASP A 6 22.48 -23.69 9.11
C ASP A 6 21.49 -23.44 10.26
N PHE A 7 20.24 -23.14 9.91
CA PHE A 7 19.13 -22.95 10.85
C PHE A 7 18.70 -24.23 11.60
N LYS A 8 19.39 -25.36 11.40
CA LYS A 8 19.20 -26.60 12.17
C LYS A 8 20.32 -26.81 13.19
N HIS A 9 21.41 -26.03 13.14
CA HIS A 9 22.51 -26.16 14.09
C HIS A 9 22.14 -25.50 15.44
N PRO A 10 22.18 -26.23 16.57
CA PRO A 10 21.65 -25.73 17.85
C PRO A 10 22.37 -24.48 18.37
N GLU A 11 23.68 -24.36 18.13
CA GLU A 11 24.43 -23.16 18.52
C GLU A 11 24.06 -21.95 17.65
N VAL A 12 23.72 -22.15 16.37
CA VAL A 12 23.29 -21.06 15.48
C VAL A 12 21.94 -20.54 15.96
N ILE A 13 20.97 -21.43 16.18
CA ILE A 13 19.65 -21.10 16.73
C ILE A 13 19.80 -20.31 18.04
N LYS A 14 20.56 -20.84 19.01
CA LYS A 14 20.75 -20.17 20.30
C LYS A 14 21.32 -18.76 20.14
N ASN A 15 22.36 -18.60 19.31
CA ASN A 15 22.97 -17.30 19.09
C ASN A 15 22.01 -16.31 18.41
N ILE A 16 21.16 -16.75 17.49
CA ILE A 16 20.15 -15.88 16.86
C ILE A 16 19.15 -15.36 17.90
N TYR A 17 18.67 -16.24 18.80
CA TYR A 17 17.77 -15.83 19.89
C TYR A 17 18.45 -14.87 20.87
N ASP A 18 19.68 -15.17 21.30
CA ASP A 18 20.44 -14.30 22.20
C ASP A 18 20.69 -12.92 21.55
N TRP A 19 21.03 -12.89 20.26
CA TRP A 19 21.23 -11.66 19.50
C TRP A 19 19.92 -10.86 19.37
N ALA A 20 18.81 -11.50 19.01
CA ALA A 20 17.53 -10.83 18.85
C ALA A 20 17.06 -10.23 20.18
N ASP A 21 17.21 -10.97 21.28
CA ASP A 21 16.90 -10.47 22.62
C ASP A 21 17.75 -9.25 22.98
N TRP A 22 19.07 -9.37 22.82
CA TRP A 22 19.99 -8.27 23.06
C TRP A 22 19.64 -7.05 22.20
N PHE A 23 19.33 -7.24 20.92
CA PHE A 23 19.05 -6.16 19.99
C PHE A 23 17.78 -5.41 20.37
N VAL A 24 16.69 -6.13 20.68
CA VAL A 24 15.43 -5.52 21.13
C VAL A 24 15.62 -4.79 22.46
N GLN A 25 16.26 -5.41 23.46
CA GLN A 25 16.49 -4.77 24.76
C GLN A 25 17.40 -3.53 24.67
N THR A 26 18.39 -3.56 23.77
CA THR A 26 19.36 -2.46 23.63
C THR A 26 18.76 -1.27 22.88
N THR A 27 17.97 -1.53 21.85
CA THR A 27 17.47 -0.48 20.94
C THR A 27 16.06 0.01 21.29
N GLY A 28 15.27 -0.82 21.98
CA GLY A 28 13.88 -0.52 22.29
C GLY A 28 12.94 -0.57 21.08
N ILE A 29 13.34 -1.22 19.98
CA ILE A 29 12.46 -1.44 18.82
C ILE A 29 11.22 -2.26 19.22
N ALA A 30 10.11 -2.01 18.52
CA ALA A 30 8.83 -2.67 18.74
C ALA A 30 8.46 -3.64 17.60
N GLY A 31 9.45 -4.13 16.85
CA GLY A 31 9.17 -4.99 15.72
C GLY A 31 10.35 -5.28 14.80
N PHE A 32 10.10 -6.11 13.78
CA PHE A 32 11.08 -6.49 12.77
C PHE A 32 10.53 -6.41 11.34
N ARG A 33 11.41 -6.01 10.41
CA ARG A 33 11.33 -6.40 9.00
C ARG A 33 12.31 -7.54 8.78
N LEU A 34 11.81 -8.69 8.33
CA LEU A 34 12.62 -9.88 8.07
C LEU A 34 13.10 -9.88 6.61
N ASP A 35 14.41 -9.95 6.43
CA ASP A 35 15.07 -9.97 5.12
C ASP A 35 15.07 -11.38 4.52
N ALA A 36 14.86 -11.48 3.20
CA ALA A 36 15.10 -12.67 2.39
C ALA A 36 14.46 -13.97 2.91
N ILE A 37 13.26 -13.87 3.49
CA ILE A 37 12.63 -14.97 4.24
C ILE A 37 12.32 -16.21 3.39
N LYS A 38 12.24 -16.06 2.06
CA LYS A 38 12.12 -17.19 1.12
C LYS A 38 13.29 -18.18 1.19
N HIS A 39 14.42 -17.76 1.73
CA HIS A 39 15.64 -18.58 1.85
C HIS A 39 15.88 -19.08 3.28
N ILE A 40 14.99 -18.76 4.23
CA ILE A 40 15.09 -19.20 5.62
C ILE A 40 14.07 -20.32 5.85
N ASP A 41 14.44 -21.31 6.67
CA ASP A 41 13.55 -22.39 7.06
C ASP A 41 12.27 -21.82 7.71
N SER A 42 11.11 -22.08 7.09
CA SER A 42 9.82 -21.51 7.52
C SER A 42 9.41 -22.01 8.91
N PHE A 43 9.78 -23.24 9.28
CA PHE A 43 9.54 -23.78 10.60
C PHE A 43 10.36 -23.06 11.67
N PHE A 44 11.64 -22.79 11.41
CA PHE A 44 12.45 -21.93 12.28
C PHE A 44 11.81 -20.54 12.42
N MET A 45 11.45 -19.89 11.31
CA MET A 45 10.89 -18.55 11.33
C MET A 45 9.59 -18.47 12.12
N GLY A 46 8.67 -19.41 11.91
CA GLY A 46 7.40 -19.47 12.64
C GLY A 46 7.58 -19.61 14.16
N ASN A 47 8.51 -20.46 14.60
CA ASN A 47 8.83 -20.62 16.02
C ASN A 47 9.54 -19.41 16.60
N PHE A 48 10.51 -18.85 15.88
CA PHE A 48 11.25 -17.67 16.28
C PHE A 48 10.32 -16.47 16.52
N ILE A 49 9.43 -16.19 15.56
CA ILE A 49 8.49 -15.07 15.69
C ILE A 49 7.46 -15.31 16.79
N ARG A 50 6.95 -16.55 16.96
CA ARG A 50 6.11 -16.90 18.11
C ARG A 50 6.79 -16.52 19.42
N ASP A 51 8.03 -16.96 19.60
CA ASP A 51 8.74 -16.80 20.87
C ASP A 51 9.07 -15.32 21.14
N MET A 52 9.39 -14.55 20.09
CA MET A 52 9.58 -13.10 20.20
C MET A 52 8.29 -12.38 20.62
N LYS A 53 7.15 -12.67 19.97
CA LYS A 53 5.86 -12.08 20.36
C LYS A 53 5.44 -12.47 21.77
N LEU A 54 5.62 -13.73 22.17
CA LEU A 54 5.36 -14.18 23.55
C LEU A 54 6.19 -13.43 24.60
N LYS A 55 7.41 -13.01 24.25
CA LYS A 55 8.33 -12.32 25.16
C LYS A 55 8.08 -10.82 25.23
N TYR A 56 7.81 -10.16 24.11
CA TYR A 56 7.71 -8.70 24.02
C TYR A 56 6.28 -8.16 23.94
N GLY A 57 5.29 -9.04 23.78
CA GLY A 57 3.88 -8.68 23.71
C GLY A 57 3.34 -8.63 22.29
N ASP A 58 2.02 -8.51 22.19
CA ASP A 58 1.29 -8.57 20.92
C ASP A 58 1.55 -7.34 20.03
N ASP A 59 1.96 -6.22 20.62
CA ASP A 59 2.36 -5.00 19.90
C ASP A 59 3.70 -5.15 19.17
N PHE A 60 4.43 -6.25 19.36
CA PHE A 60 5.69 -6.52 18.65
C PHE A 60 5.41 -6.94 17.20
N TYR A 61 5.38 -5.95 16.30
CA TYR A 61 4.96 -6.11 14.91
C TYR A 61 6.05 -6.73 14.04
N VAL A 62 5.69 -7.66 13.16
CA VAL A 62 6.65 -8.35 12.29
C VAL A 62 6.06 -8.48 10.90
N PHE A 63 6.87 -8.13 9.90
CA PHE A 63 6.60 -8.45 8.51
C PHE A 63 7.87 -8.90 7.80
N GLY A 64 7.74 -9.62 6.69
CA GLY A 64 8.87 -10.19 5.97
C GLY A 64 8.85 -9.95 4.46
N GLU A 65 10.04 -9.93 3.88
CA GLU A 65 10.26 -9.83 2.45
C GLU A 65 10.30 -11.23 1.81
N PHE A 66 9.10 -11.77 1.52
CA PHE A 66 8.96 -12.96 0.70
C PHE A 66 8.85 -12.53 -0.77
N TRP A 67 9.99 -12.34 -1.45
CA TRP A 67 9.98 -11.81 -2.81
C TRP A 67 9.49 -12.81 -3.86
N ASN A 68 8.18 -12.92 -3.98
CA ASN A 68 7.45 -13.78 -4.91
C ASN A 68 6.08 -13.16 -5.24
N GLY A 69 5.76 -13.02 -6.53
CA GLY A 69 4.46 -12.49 -6.99
C GLY A 69 3.37 -13.56 -7.16
N ASP A 70 3.69 -14.84 -6.95
CA ASP A 70 2.74 -15.94 -7.10
C ASP A 70 1.79 -16.03 -5.90
N GLU A 71 0.48 -15.96 -6.16
CA GLU A 71 -0.58 -15.97 -5.16
C GLU A 71 -0.54 -17.24 -4.28
N GLN A 72 -0.45 -18.42 -4.89
CA GLN A 72 -0.46 -19.69 -4.16
C GLN A 72 0.75 -19.79 -3.22
N SER A 73 1.93 -19.42 -3.70
CA SER A 73 3.15 -19.45 -2.90
C SER A 73 3.07 -18.54 -1.69
N ASN A 74 2.46 -17.35 -1.84
CA ASN A 74 2.27 -16.41 -0.74
C ASN A 74 1.28 -16.97 0.30
N ASN A 75 0.14 -17.50 -0.15
CA ASN A 75 -0.86 -18.11 0.72
C ASN A 75 -0.28 -19.32 1.47
N ASP A 76 0.40 -20.22 0.77
CA ASP A 76 1.08 -21.38 1.37
C ASP A 76 2.11 -20.94 2.43
N TYR A 77 2.84 -19.85 2.18
CA TYR A 77 3.83 -19.36 3.13
C TYR A 77 3.18 -18.78 4.41
N LEU A 78 2.09 -18.01 4.25
CA LEU A 78 1.30 -17.51 5.38
C LEU A 78 0.70 -18.66 6.20
N GLU A 79 0.12 -19.67 5.54
CA GLU A 79 -0.42 -20.86 6.21
C GLU A 79 0.67 -21.65 6.96
N ASN A 80 1.82 -21.88 6.34
CA ASN A 80 2.94 -22.61 6.96
C ASN A 80 3.54 -21.87 8.16
N THR A 81 3.40 -20.54 8.20
CA THR A 81 3.83 -19.72 9.33
C THR A 81 2.69 -19.43 10.31
N ASP A 82 1.50 -20.00 10.11
CA ASP A 82 0.31 -19.83 10.95
C ASP A 82 -0.07 -18.34 11.11
N TYR A 83 0.08 -17.58 10.00
CA TYR A 83 -0.18 -16.13 9.93
C TYR A 83 0.50 -15.32 11.04
N ARG A 84 1.67 -15.77 11.51
CA ARG A 84 2.36 -15.15 12.66
C ARG A 84 2.97 -13.80 12.33
N PHE A 85 3.20 -13.50 11.07
CA PHE A 85 3.74 -12.24 10.59
C PHE A 85 3.28 -11.98 9.15
N ASP A 86 3.35 -10.71 8.77
CA ASP A 86 2.80 -10.22 7.51
C ASP A 86 3.84 -10.27 6.39
N LEU A 87 3.40 -10.17 5.14
CA LEU A 87 4.29 -10.20 3.98
C LEU A 87 4.18 -8.90 3.17
N VAL A 88 5.28 -8.50 2.55
CA VAL A 88 5.25 -7.42 1.56
C VAL A 88 4.48 -7.85 0.31
N ASP A 89 3.59 -6.99 -0.19
CA ASP A 89 2.73 -7.29 -1.35
C ASP A 89 3.48 -7.07 -2.68
N VAL A 90 4.31 -8.04 -3.04
CA VAL A 90 5.12 -7.98 -4.26
C VAL A 90 4.27 -7.98 -5.52
N ARG A 91 3.14 -8.71 -5.53
CA ARG A 91 2.28 -8.73 -6.71
C ARG A 91 1.60 -7.38 -6.92
N LEU A 92 1.18 -6.70 -5.85
CA LEU A 92 0.67 -5.33 -5.97
C LEU A 92 1.74 -4.38 -6.54
N HIS A 93 2.97 -4.43 -6.03
CA HIS A 93 4.08 -3.64 -6.60
C HIS A 93 4.26 -3.91 -8.10
N GLN A 94 4.25 -5.19 -8.52
CA GLN A 94 4.34 -5.56 -9.94
C GLN A 94 3.17 -5.00 -10.77
N ASN A 95 1.94 -5.13 -10.28
CA ASN A 95 0.76 -4.56 -10.95
C ASN A 95 0.88 -3.03 -11.11
N LEU A 96 1.36 -2.33 -10.07
CA LEU A 96 1.60 -0.88 -10.11
C LEU A 96 2.71 -0.51 -11.11
N PHE A 97 3.79 -1.28 -11.15
CA PHE A 97 4.86 -1.11 -12.11
C PHE A 97 4.36 -1.31 -13.55
N GLU A 98 3.69 -2.44 -13.83
CA GLU A 98 3.07 -2.77 -15.12
C GLU A 98 2.12 -1.64 -15.59
N ALA A 99 1.21 -1.18 -14.72
CA ALA A 99 0.30 -0.08 -15.01
C ALA A 99 1.03 1.23 -15.37
N SER A 100 2.13 1.53 -14.69
CA SER A 100 2.94 2.72 -14.95
C SER A 100 3.68 2.69 -16.30
N GLN A 101 3.98 1.49 -16.81
CA GLN A 101 4.69 1.30 -18.08
C GLN A 101 3.72 1.20 -19.26
N GLU A 102 2.64 0.44 -19.09
CA GLU A 102 1.66 0.16 -20.15
C GLU A 102 0.66 1.30 -20.35
N MET A 103 0.56 2.24 -19.41
CA MET A 103 -0.35 3.39 -19.48
C MET A 103 -1.79 2.92 -19.77
N GLU A 104 -2.47 3.50 -20.77
CA GLU A 104 -3.86 3.18 -21.15
C GLU A 104 -4.07 1.72 -21.62
N ALA A 105 -3.01 0.99 -21.97
CA ALA A 105 -3.12 -0.42 -22.34
C ALA A 105 -3.34 -1.34 -21.12
N TYR A 106 -2.96 -0.89 -19.92
CA TYR A 106 -3.22 -1.61 -18.69
C TYR A 106 -4.67 -1.47 -18.26
N ASP A 107 -5.31 -2.59 -17.90
CA ASP A 107 -6.65 -2.61 -17.36
C ASP A 107 -6.64 -2.34 -15.85
N LEU A 108 -6.94 -1.10 -15.43
CA LEU A 108 -6.92 -0.71 -14.02
C LEU A 108 -7.91 -1.52 -13.15
N ARG A 109 -8.90 -2.18 -13.74
CA ARG A 109 -9.84 -3.02 -12.99
C ARG A 109 -9.14 -4.23 -12.37
N THR A 110 -8.01 -4.65 -12.94
CA THR A 110 -7.22 -5.80 -12.48
C THR A 110 -6.06 -5.41 -11.58
N ILE A 111 -5.95 -4.14 -11.15
CA ILE A 111 -4.78 -3.65 -10.37
C ILE A 111 -4.56 -4.41 -9.05
N PHE A 112 -5.61 -4.99 -8.48
CA PHE A 112 -5.56 -5.80 -7.26
C PHE A 112 -5.64 -7.31 -7.53
N ASP A 113 -5.60 -7.76 -8.77
CA ASP A 113 -5.66 -9.20 -9.06
C ASP A 113 -4.40 -9.92 -8.55
N GLN A 114 -4.65 -11.04 -7.87
CA GLN A 114 -3.63 -11.92 -7.27
C GLN A 114 -2.77 -11.27 -6.18
N THR A 115 -3.16 -10.09 -5.68
CA THR A 115 -2.40 -9.37 -4.66
C THR A 115 -2.67 -9.91 -3.27
N LEU A 116 -1.67 -9.78 -2.38
CA LEU A 116 -1.83 -10.14 -0.98
C LEU A 116 -2.92 -9.29 -0.32
N VAL A 117 -3.01 -7.99 -0.62
CA VAL A 117 -4.02 -7.12 -0.01
C VAL A 117 -5.45 -7.51 -0.38
N LYS A 118 -5.67 -8.12 -1.56
CA LYS A 118 -6.98 -8.64 -1.96
C LYS A 118 -7.31 -9.96 -1.26
N ASN A 119 -6.31 -10.82 -1.08
CA ASN A 119 -6.51 -12.20 -0.65
C ASN A 119 -6.36 -12.40 0.87
N CYS A 120 -5.46 -11.66 1.50
CA CYS A 120 -5.10 -11.69 2.91
C CYS A 120 -4.88 -10.24 3.42
N PRO A 121 -5.92 -9.40 3.44
CA PRO A 121 -5.80 -7.95 3.72
C PRO A 121 -5.13 -7.63 5.06
N ASP A 122 -5.34 -8.47 6.08
CA ASP A 122 -4.77 -8.31 7.42
C ASP A 122 -3.31 -8.76 7.52
N SER A 123 -2.73 -9.32 6.45
CA SER A 123 -1.34 -9.81 6.41
C SER A 123 -0.54 -9.23 5.25
N ALA A 124 -1.01 -8.12 4.67
CA ALA A 124 -0.42 -7.49 3.50
C ALA A 124 0.22 -6.14 3.84
N VAL A 125 1.54 -6.06 3.71
CA VAL A 125 2.27 -4.78 3.72
C VAL A 125 2.37 -4.26 2.28
N THR A 126 1.48 -3.36 1.91
CA THR A 126 1.44 -2.76 0.58
C THR A 126 2.49 -1.67 0.44
N PHE A 127 3.17 -1.59 -0.70
CA PHE A 127 4.20 -0.58 -0.96
C PHE A 127 4.22 -0.18 -2.44
N VAL A 128 4.73 1.02 -2.73
CA VAL A 128 4.94 1.53 -4.09
C VAL A 128 6.31 1.08 -4.58
N ASP A 129 7.38 1.58 -3.98
CA ASP A 129 8.76 1.19 -4.29
C ASP A 129 9.54 0.85 -3.01
N ASN A 130 10.72 0.27 -3.17
CA ASN A 130 11.66 0.08 -2.07
C ASN A 130 13.12 0.20 -2.57
N HIS A 131 14.05 -0.08 -1.67
CA HIS A 131 15.49 -0.02 -1.95
C HIS A 131 16.00 -1.06 -2.96
N ASP A 132 15.26 -2.13 -3.24
CA ASP A 132 15.62 -3.13 -4.26
C ASP A 132 15.03 -2.79 -5.63
N THR A 133 13.89 -2.08 -5.68
CA THR A 133 13.15 -1.74 -6.91
C THR A 133 13.51 -0.40 -7.52
N GLN A 134 14.17 0.49 -6.75
CA GLN A 134 14.67 1.76 -7.23
C GLN A 134 15.70 1.59 -8.37
N ARG A 135 15.93 2.65 -9.15
CA ARG A 135 16.81 2.63 -10.33
C ARG A 135 18.23 2.20 -9.96
N GLY A 136 18.82 1.35 -10.79
CA GLY A 136 20.19 0.84 -10.62
C GLY A 136 20.36 -0.26 -9.57
N GLN A 137 19.27 -0.84 -9.05
CA GLN A 137 19.32 -1.90 -8.04
C GLN A 137 18.95 -3.27 -8.60
N ALA A 138 19.14 -4.31 -7.77
CA ALA A 138 19.09 -5.70 -8.22
C ALA A 138 17.71 -6.15 -8.73
N LEU A 139 16.64 -5.55 -8.21
CA LEU A 139 15.26 -5.86 -8.57
C LEU A 139 14.59 -4.66 -9.25
N GLU A 140 15.38 -3.84 -9.97
CA GLU A 140 14.92 -2.61 -10.60
C GLU A 140 13.59 -2.80 -11.35
N SER A 141 12.58 -2.11 -10.85
CA SER A 141 11.19 -2.11 -11.32
C SER A 141 10.50 -0.84 -10.82
N THR A 142 11.20 0.29 -10.94
CA THR A 142 10.77 1.58 -10.42
C THR A 142 9.50 2.05 -11.11
N ILE A 143 8.46 2.35 -10.33
CA ILE A 143 7.20 2.88 -10.86
C ILE A 143 7.46 4.26 -11.48
N ALA A 144 6.92 4.47 -12.68
CA ALA A 144 7.13 5.72 -13.41
C ALA A 144 6.57 6.92 -12.65
N GLU A 145 7.29 8.05 -12.67
CA GLU A 145 6.99 9.25 -11.90
C GLU A 145 5.54 9.73 -12.06
N TRP A 146 5.01 9.68 -13.28
CA TRP A 146 3.64 10.13 -13.58
C TRP A 146 2.57 9.34 -12.82
N PHE A 147 2.82 8.06 -12.51
CA PHE A 147 1.87 7.17 -11.86
C PHE A 147 2.08 7.09 -10.34
N LYS A 148 3.18 7.62 -9.79
CA LYS A 148 3.46 7.53 -8.34
C LYS A 148 2.35 8.11 -7.46
N PRO A 149 1.76 9.30 -7.75
CA PRO A 149 0.66 9.80 -6.93
C PRO A 149 -0.55 8.85 -6.92
N ALA A 150 -0.89 8.25 -8.07
CA ALA A 150 -1.97 7.28 -8.17
C ALA A 150 -1.65 5.97 -7.44
N ALA A 151 -0.42 5.48 -7.55
CA ALA A 151 0.06 4.29 -6.83
C ALA A 151 0.01 4.49 -5.30
N TYR A 152 0.43 5.66 -4.81
CA TYR A 152 0.30 6.00 -3.40
C TYR A 152 -1.16 6.12 -2.96
N ALA A 153 -2.05 6.70 -3.79
CA ALA A 153 -3.48 6.75 -3.48
C ALA A 153 -4.11 5.35 -3.35
N LEU A 154 -3.72 4.40 -4.20
CA LEU A 154 -4.20 3.01 -4.14
C LEU A 154 -3.84 2.30 -2.83
N ILE A 155 -2.67 2.59 -2.24
CA ILE A 155 -2.27 1.96 -0.97
C ILE A 155 -2.66 2.79 0.27
N LEU A 156 -2.72 4.13 0.15
CA LEU A 156 -2.99 5.02 1.29
C LEU A 156 -4.47 5.32 1.47
N LEU A 157 -5.27 5.36 0.40
CA LEU A 157 -6.66 5.78 0.47
C LEU A 157 -7.66 4.62 0.45
N ARG A 158 -7.18 3.40 0.66
CA ARG A 158 -8.01 2.20 0.90
C ARG A 158 -7.87 1.74 2.35
N GLN A 159 -8.91 1.08 2.86
CA GLN A 159 -8.96 0.62 4.25
C GLN A 159 -8.19 -0.69 4.50
N THR A 160 -7.96 -1.49 3.47
CA THR A 160 -7.26 -2.78 3.57
C THR A 160 -5.74 -2.66 3.37
N GLY A 161 -4.98 -3.52 4.05
CA GLY A 161 -3.52 -3.55 3.97
C GLY A 161 -2.84 -2.50 4.85
N LEU A 162 -1.56 -2.76 5.14
CA LEU A 162 -0.68 -1.85 5.86
C LEU A 162 0.26 -1.13 4.88
N PRO A 163 -0.02 0.13 4.51
CA PRO A 163 0.82 0.86 3.57
C PRO A 163 2.18 1.24 4.17
N CYS A 164 3.24 1.01 3.40
CA CYS A 164 4.61 1.39 3.71
C CYS A 164 5.09 2.46 2.72
N ILE A 165 5.45 3.63 3.23
CA ILE A 165 5.97 4.74 2.41
C ILE A 165 7.47 4.56 2.20
N PHE A 166 7.92 4.74 0.97
CA PHE A 166 9.34 4.66 0.64
C PHE A 166 10.06 5.98 0.90
N TYR A 167 11.15 5.92 1.66
CA TYR A 167 12.02 7.08 1.90
C TYR A 167 12.49 7.75 0.60
N GLY A 168 12.87 6.94 -0.41
CA GLY A 168 13.38 7.43 -1.69
C GLY A 168 12.33 8.21 -2.49
N ASP A 169 11.05 7.90 -2.31
CA ASP A 169 9.96 8.67 -2.95
C ASP A 169 9.58 9.90 -2.15
N TYR A 170 9.65 9.80 -0.83
CA TYR A 170 9.32 10.94 0.02
C TYR A 170 10.38 12.05 -0.05
N TYR A 171 11.67 11.70 -0.12
CA TYR A 171 12.77 12.68 -0.15
C TYR A 171 13.47 12.80 -1.50
N GLY A 172 13.17 11.93 -2.45
CA GLY A 172 13.90 11.82 -3.70
C GLY A 172 15.23 11.08 -3.54
N ILE A 173 15.78 10.64 -4.67
CA ILE A 173 17.10 10.00 -4.74
C ILE A 173 18.01 10.88 -5.58
N SER A 174 19.20 11.16 -5.08
CA SER A 174 20.23 11.93 -5.78
C SER A 174 21.28 11.03 -6.42
N GLY A 175 21.96 11.51 -7.47
CA GLY A 175 23.09 10.84 -8.09
C GLY A 175 22.81 10.35 -9.51
N GLU A 176 23.55 9.32 -9.94
CA GLU A 176 23.44 8.75 -11.29
C GLU A 176 22.03 8.20 -11.59
N PHE A 177 21.40 7.59 -10.57
CA PHE A 177 20.07 7.01 -10.63
C PHE A 177 19.03 7.92 -9.96
N ALA A 178 19.09 9.22 -10.27
CA ALA A 178 18.22 10.21 -9.63
C ALA A 178 16.72 9.89 -9.83
N GLN A 179 15.93 10.16 -8.80
CA GLN A 179 14.48 10.00 -8.78
C GLN A 179 13.84 11.20 -8.09
N GLU A 180 12.72 11.67 -8.63
CA GLU A 180 11.96 12.78 -8.09
C GLU A 180 11.39 12.46 -6.69
N ASN A 181 11.11 13.50 -5.92
CA ASN A 181 10.40 13.37 -4.66
C ASN A 181 8.91 13.69 -4.86
N PHE A 182 8.07 13.02 -4.08
CA PHE A 182 6.61 13.16 -4.06
C PHE A 182 6.13 13.57 -2.68
N LYS A 183 6.94 14.37 -1.97
CA LYS A 183 6.68 14.74 -0.57
C LYS A 183 5.31 15.41 -0.42
N LYS A 184 5.00 16.36 -1.31
CA LYS A 184 3.76 17.15 -1.25
C LYS A 184 2.55 16.22 -1.39
N GLU A 185 2.58 15.39 -2.41
CA GLU A 185 1.52 14.44 -2.75
C GLU A 185 1.33 13.42 -1.63
N ILE A 186 2.42 12.83 -1.12
CA ILE A 186 2.35 11.87 -0.02
C ILE A 186 1.84 12.52 1.27
N ASP A 187 2.23 13.76 1.59
CA ASP A 187 1.71 14.49 2.75
C ASP A 187 0.20 14.69 2.66
N GLN A 188 -0.32 15.10 1.49
CA GLN A 188 -1.76 15.25 1.25
C GLN A 188 -2.50 13.91 1.41
N LEU A 189 -1.97 12.84 0.80
CA LEU A 189 -2.56 11.50 0.90
C LEU A 189 -2.53 10.95 2.35
N LEU A 190 -1.46 11.23 3.11
CA LEU A 190 -1.37 10.87 4.53
C LEU A 190 -2.41 11.61 5.38
N GLN A 191 -2.62 12.90 5.11
CA GLN A 191 -3.65 13.66 5.80
C GLN A 191 -5.05 13.08 5.53
N LEU A 192 -5.35 12.75 4.27
CA LEU A 192 -6.61 12.11 3.89
C LEU A 192 -6.77 10.73 4.54
N ARG A 193 -5.72 9.91 4.54
CA ARG A 193 -5.72 8.61 5.24
C ARG A 193 -6.08 8.74 6.71
N GLN A 194 -5.52 9.74 7.40
CA GLN A 194 -5.75 9.95 8.83
C GLN A 194 -7.15 10.51 9.16
N THR A 195 -7.88 11.05 8.20
CA THR A 195 -9.08 11.86 8.48
C THR A 195 -10.34 11.45 7.72
N ALA A 196 -10.21 10.72 6.61
CA ALA A 196 -11.33 10.52 5.68
C ALA A 196 -11.39 9.13 5.01
N VAL A 197 -10.46 8.22 5.31
CA VAL A 197 -10.46 6.83 4.81
C VAL A 197 -11.14 5.92 5.84
N TYR A 198 -12.43 6.19 6.07
CA TYR A 198 -13.24 5.57 7.12
C TYR A 198 -14.65 5.25 6.63
N GLY A 199 -15.36 4.39 7.36
CA GLY A 199 -16.73 3.99 7.06
C GLY A 199 -16.85 2.97 5.94
N GLN A 200 -18.04 2.85 5.36
CA GLN A 200 -18.28 1.91 4.26
C GLN A 200 -17.53 2.35 2.99
N GLU A 201 -16.81 1.41 2.37
CA GLU A 201 -16.09 1.60 1.11
C GLU A 201 -16.94 1.07 -0.06
N GLU A 202 -17.10 1.88 -1.11
CA GLU A 202 -17.85 1.55 -2.33
C GLU A 202 -16.91 1.57 -3.54
N ASP A 203 -16.74 0.44 -4.22
CA ASP A 203 -15.82 0.29 -5.35
C ASP A 203 -16.51 0.45 -6.71
N TYR A 204 -15.86 1.20 -7.61
CA TYR A 204 -16.30 1.48 -8.98
C TYR A 204 -15.18 1.12 -9.97
N PHE A 205 -14.85 -0.17 -10.03
CA PHE A 205 -13.83 -0.76 -10.92
C PHE A 205 -14.50 -1.29 -12.20
N ASP A 206 -15.27 -0.42 -12.87
CA ASP A 206 -16.15 -0.76 -13.99
C ASP A 206 -15.65 -0.27 -15.36
N ASP A 207 -14.59 0.53 -15.39
CA ASP A 207 -13.94 1.03 -16.61
C ASP A 207 -12.43 0.74 -16.56
N PRO A 208 -11.83 0.24 -17.66
CA PRO A 208 -10.42 -0.18 -17.68
C PRO A 208 -9.42 0.97 -17.48
N ASN A 209 -9.84 2.22 -17.74
CA ASN A 209 -8.94 3.36 -17.72
C ASN A 209 -9.33 4.42 -16.69
N CYS A 210 -10.51 4.31 -16.09
CA CYS A 210 -10.91 5.13 -14.97
C CYS A 210 -11.50 4.24 -13.86
N ILE A 211 -10.84 4.17 -12.71
CA ILE A 211 -11.36 3.47 -11.53
C ILE A 211 -11.62 4.48 -10.42
N ALA A 212 -12.55 4.15 -9.54
CA ALA A 212 -12.87 4.98 -8.39
C ALA A 212 -13.32 4.15 -7.20
N TRP A 213 -13.24 4.76 -6.03
CA TRP A 213 -13.88 4.24 -4.83
C TRP A 213 -14.27 5.39 -3.89
N THR A 214 -15.23 5.13 -3.00
CA THR A 214 -15.70 6.11 -2.04
C THR A 214 -15.67 5.54 -0.62
N CYS A 215 -15.06 6.27 0.31
CA CYS A 215 -15.24 6.06 1.75
C CYS A 215 -16.37 6.98 2.23
N LEU A 216 -17.45 6.43 2.80
CA LEU A 216 -18.64 7.20 3.19
C LEU A 216 -18.50 7.94 4.55
N GLY A 217 -17.41 7.68 5.27
CA GLY A 217 -17.21 8.14 6.64
C GLY A 217 -18.02 7.33 7.65
N ASP A 218 -17.67 7.47 8.92
CA ASP A 218 -18.37 6.87 10.07
C ASP A 218 -18.79 7.93 11.10
N ASP A 219 -19.24 7.50 12.29
CA ASP A 219 -19.70 8.42 13.33
C ASP A 219 -18.56 9.27 13.94
N GLU A 220 -17.32 8.76 13.94
CA GLU A 220 -16.13 9.46 14.46
C GLU A 220 -15.47 10.32 13.36
N HIS A 221 -15.57 9.88 12.10
CA HIS A 221 -14.98 10.48 10.91
C HIS A 221 -16.08 10.68 9.85
N PRO A 222 -16.96 11.69 10.01
CA PRO A 222 -18.19 11.79 9.21
C PRO A 222 -17.97 12.21 7.75
N THR A 223 -16.76 12.61 7.39
CA THR A 223 -16.41 13.12 6.06
C THR A 223 -16.40 12.00 5.02
N ALA A 224 -17.11 12.19 3.91
CA ALA A 224 -16.97 11.31 2.76
C ALA A 224 -15.75 11.70 1.92
N LEU A 225 -15.06 10.71 1.38
CA LEU A 225 -13.92 10.87 0.48
C LEU A 225 -14.14 10.01 -0.75
N THR A 226 -14.10 10.59 -1.94
CA THR A 226 -14.15 9.80 -3.18
C THR A 226 -12.90 10.01 -4.02
N ILE A 227 -12.28 8.91 -4.43
CA ILE A 227 -11.01 8.89 -5.14
C ILE A 227 -11.28 8.44 -6.57
N LEU A 228 -10.66 9.10 -7.54
CA LEU A 228 -10.68 8.71 -8.95
C LEU A 228 -9.26 8.66 -9.46
N ILE A 229 -8.94 7.64 -10.24
CA ILE A 229 -7.68 7.50 -10.97
C ILE A 229 -8.00 7.32 -12.44
N SER A 230 -7.28 8.04 -13.31
CA SER A 230 -7.23 7.76 -14.74
C SER A 230 -5.80 7.44 -15.18
N ASN A 231 -5.60 6.38 -15.96
CA ASN A 231 -4.33 6.09 -16.65
C ASN A 231 -4.33 6.51 -18.13
N ALA A 232 -5.43 7.10 -18.62
CA ALA A 232 -5.64 7.53 -19.99
C ALA A 232 -6.09 9.01 -20.02
N ASP A 233 -7.09 9.34 -20.84
CA ASP A 233 -7.69 10.67 -20.96
C ASP A 233 -8.38 11.13 -19.66
N ALA A 234 -8.69 12.43 -19.60
CA ALA A 234 -9.55 12.97 -18.55
C ALA A 234 -10.92 12.30 -18.58
N ALA A 235 -11.43 11.96 -17.40
CA ALA A 235 -12.65 11.19 -17.26
C ALA A 235 -13.53 11.77 -16.14
N SER A 236 -14.75 11.25 -16.02
CA SER A 236 -15.60 11.52 -14.86
C SER A 236 -16.46 10.32 -14.52
N LYS A 237 -16.82 10.18 -13.25
CA LYS A 237 -17.74 9.14 -12.79
C LYS A 237 -18.82 9.72 -11.91
N ARG A 238 -20.03 9.15 -12.00
CA ARG A 238 -21.11 9.44 -11.06
C ARG A 238 -20.98 8.52 -9.85
N LEU A 239 -20.60 9.07 -8.71
CA LEU A 239 -20.26 8.32 -7.50
C LEU A 239 -21.20 8.71 -6.35
N PHE A 240 -21.58 7.73 -5.54
CA PHE A 240 -22.36 7.95 -4.32
C PHE A 240 -21.45 8.36 -3.18
N VAL A 241 -21.73 9.49 -2.54
CA VAL A 241 -20.98 9.97 -1.35
C VAL A 241 -21.85 10.00 -0.08
N GLY A 242 -23.15 9.73 -0.19
CA GLY A 242 -24.10 9.73 0.92
C GLY A 242 -25.16 10.83 0.81
N GLU A 243 -26.42 10.49 1.08
CA GLU A 243 -27.57 11.43 1.02
C GLU A 243 -27.39 12.65 1.94
N LYS A 244 -26.65 12.50 3.05
CA LYS A 244 -26.34 13.59 3.99
C LYS A 244 -25.59 14.75 3.34
N TRP A 245 -24.89 14.49 2.24
CA TRP A 245 -24.13 15.49 1.49
C TRP A 245 -24.93 16.19 0.38
N ALA A 246 -26.22 15.91 0.23
CA ALA A 246 -27.06 16.58 -0.76
C ALA A 246 -26.89 18.11 -0.71
N ASN A 247 -26.72 18.72 -1.89
CA ASN A 247 -26.46 20.14 -2.13
C ASN A 247 -25.13 20.69 -1.58
N HIS A 248 -24.26 19.86 -0.99
CA HIS A 248 -22.91 20.28 -0.62
C HIS A 248 -22.00 20.35 -1.85
N ILE A 249 -20.95 21.15 -1.75
CA ILE A 249 -19.90 21.29 -2.76
C ILE A 249 -18.69 20.48 -2.32
N PHE A 250 -18.16 19.67 -3.23
CA PHE A 250 -16.93 18.92 -3.07
C PHE A 250 -15.82 19.56 -3.91
N THR A 251 -14.60 19.55 -3.38
CA THR A 251 -13.38 20.01 -4.05
C THR A 251 -12.30 18.92 -4.00
N ASP A 252 -11.35 18.96 -4.93
CA ASP A 252 -10.22 18.02 -4.98
C ASP A 252 -9.15 18.42 -3.95
N ALA A 253 -9.00 17.61 -2.90
CA ALA A 253 -8.02 17.83 -1.84
C ALA A 253 -6.57 17.68 -2.30
N LEU A 254 -6.33 17.04 -3.45
CA LEU A 254 -5.01 16.96 -4.08
C LEU A 254 -4.69 18.19 -4.93
N GLU A 255 -5.67 19.07 -5.17
CA GLU A 255 -5.57 20.28 -5.99
C GLU A 255 -5.24 20.01 -7.48
N ASN A 256 -5.32 18.75 -7.92
CA ASN A 256 -5.06 18.37 -9.31
C ASN A 256 -6.19 18.89 -10.22
N ASN A 257 -7.43 18.95 -9.72
CA ASN A 257 -8.59 19.49 -10.42
C ASN A 257 -9.21 20.67 -9.65
N GLN A 258 -9.54 21.76 -10.35
CA GLN A 258 -10.09 22.99 -9.77
C GLN A 258 -11.62 23.10 -9.90
N THR A 259 -12.28 22.05 -10.40
CA THR A 259 -13.74 21.99 -10.53
C THR A 259 -14.39 21.91 -9.15
N GLU A 260 -15.58 22.46 -9.01
CA GLU A 260 -16.45 22.24 -7.85
C GLU A 260 -17.57 21.27 -8.23
N VAL A 261 -17.79 20.24 -7.43
CA VAL A 261 -18.83 19.22 -7.68
C VAL A 261 -19.97 19.40 -6.69
N THR A 262 -21.17 19.71 -7.18
CA THR A 262 -22.37 19.77 -6.32
C THR A 262 -23.02 18.39 -6.25
N ILE A 263 -23.30 17.92 -5.03
CA ILE A 263 -23.96 16.63 -4.80
C ILE A 263 -25.47 16.77 -4.99
N ASP A 264 -26.06 15.86 -5.75
CA ASP A 264 -27.49 15.82 -5.98
C ASP A 264 -28.30 15.37 -4.75
N VAL A 265 -29.63 15.46 -4.84
CA VAL A 265 -30.54 15.12 -3.75
C VAL A 265 -30.54 13.63 -3.37
N GLN A 266 -29.95 12.77 -4.19
CA GLN A 266 -29.82 11.34 -3.95
C GLN A 266 -28.43 11.00 -3.39
N GLY A 267 -27.58 11.99 -3.10
CA GLY A 267 -26.25 11.78 -2.55
C GLY A 267 -25.18 11.41 -3.58
N TYR A 268 -25.41 11.69 -4.88
CA TYR A 268 -24.43 11.43 -5.93
C TYR A 268 -23.81 12.72 -6.49
N GLY A 269 -22.53 12.65 -6.85
CA GLY A 269 -21.83 13.69 -7.60
C GLY A 269 -21.25 13.13 -8.90
N VAL A 270 -21.05 13.98 -9.91
CA VAL A 270 -20.26 13.64 -11.11
C VAL A 270 -18.87 14.21 -10.93
N PHE A 271 -17.93 13.36 -10.52
CA PHE A 271 -16.59 13.76 -10.13
C PHE A 271 -15.63 13.62 -11.32
N PRO A 272 -14.90 14.67 -11.70
CA PRO A 272 -13.88 14.59 -12.74
C PRO A 272 -12.53 14.10 -12.20
N VAL A 273 -11.70 13.60 -13.10
CA VAL A 273 -10.27 13.39 -12.90
C VAL A 273 -9.55 13.80 -14.19
N ASN A 274 -8.40 14.45 -14.06
CA ASN A 274 -7.61 14.84 -15.24
C ASN A 274 -6.98 13.61 -15.91
N GLU A 275 -6.48 13.79 -17.13
CA GLU A 275 -5.71 12.74 -17.83
C GLU A 275 -4.51 12.31 -16.98
N LYS A 276 -4.26 10.99 -16.92
CA LYS A 276 -3.09 10.40 -16.23
C LYS A 276 -2.87 10.95 -14.82
N SER A 277 -3.96 11.04 -14.06
CA SER A 277 -3.99 11.74 -12.78
C SER A 277 -4.82 11.00 -11.74
N VAL A 278 -4.77 11.51 -10.52
CA VAL A 278 -5.58 11.11 -9.38
C VAL A 278 -6.23 12.34 -8.77
N SER A 279 -7.50 12.24 -8.39
CA SER A 279 -8.21 13.27 -7.64
C SER A 279 -8.88 12.63 -6.43
N ALA A 280 -8.89 13.34 -5.29
CA ALA A 280 -9.51 12.90 -4.06
C ALA A 280 -10.48 13.99 -3.58
N TRP A 281 -11.76 13.75 -3.78
CA TRP A 281 -12.83 14.72 -3.58
C TRP A 281 -13.42 14.58 -2.18
N MET A 282 -13.53 15.71 -1.49
CA MET A 282 -14.16 15.78 -0.16
C MET A 282 -15.01 17.06 -0.04
N PRO A 283 -15.98 17.12 0.89
CA PRO A 283 -16.77 18.32 1.13
C PRO A 283 -15.89 19.52 1.43
N ASN A 284 -16.19 20.66 0.82
CA ASN A 284 -15.55 21.93 1.15
C ASN A 284 -15.93 22.34 2.57
N HIS A 285 -14.95 22.80 3.35
CA HIS A 285 -15.17 23.29 4.73
C HIS A 285 -15.77 24.70 4.75
#